data_AF-A0A4R4X3Y4-F1
#
_entry.id   AF-A0A4R4X3Y4-F1
#
_cell.length_a   1.000
_cell.length_b   1.000
_cell.length_c   1.000
_cell.angle_alpha   90.00
_cell.angle_beta   90.00
_cell.angle_gamma   90.00
#
_symmetry.space_group_name_H-M   'P 1'
#
loop_
_entity.id
_entity.type
_entity.pdbx_description
1 polymer ?
#
loop_
_entity_poly.entity_id
_entity_poly.type
_entity_poly.pdbx_seq_one_letter_code
_entity_poly.pdbx_strand_id
1 'polypeptide(L)'
;MSARDVTISLTGDGSGSVQVDGHDLSNATRGLHIASVVGERPRLVLDVPVREAKVDGEMTVTVPDKTRDALTALGWGTPDQLNAAYRERARLVAHLAASYPGDAVLAFSDPDAPGWAVLTIATPAGQLSWHIAAEDLDLFPEYLVARVHPEDERATWDGHDTPTKYERLSVLASQTHAERRAQMARG
;
A
#
# COMPACT_ATOMS: atom_id res chain seq x y z
N MET A 1 4.06 4.92 19.00
CA MET A 1 4.56 3.53 19.09
C MET A 1 3.83 2.83 20.22
N SER A 2 3.14 1.74 19.93
CA SER A 2 2.49 0.92 20.95
C SER A 2 3.53 0.08 21.69
N ALA A 3 3.39 -0.06 23.00
CA ALA A 3 4.21 -0.99 23.78
C ALA A 3 3.85 -2.43 23.40
N ARG A 4 4.84 -3.31 23.38
CA ARG A 4 4.71 -4.75 23.07
C ARG A 4 5.38 -5.53 24.17
N ASP A 5 4.78 -6.64 24.60
CA ASP A 5 5.35 -7.51 25.62
C ASP A 5 6.33 -8.47 24.94
N VAL A 6 7.58 -8.50 25.41
CA VAL A 6 8.62 -9.35 24.83
C VAL A 6 9.21 -10.26 25.89
N THR A 7 9.25 -11.55 25.61
CA THR A 7 9.96 -12.55 26.41
C THR A 7 11.12 -13.12 25.59
N ILE A 8 12.34 -13.03 26.12
CA ILE A 8 13.56 -13.54 25.48
C ILE A 8 14.22 -14.53 26.45
N SER A 9 14.55 -15.72 25.97
CA SER A 9 15.38 -16.70 26.67
C SER A 9 16.57 -17.03 25.80
N LEU A 10 17.79 -16.97 26.34
CA LEU A 10 19.02 -17.28 25.62
C LEU A 10 19.76 -18.39 26.36
N THR A 11 20.23 -19.39 25.63
CA THR A 11 21.12 -20.43 26.12
C THR A 11 22.56 -20.13 25.70
N GLY A 12 23.54 -20.61 26.47
CA GLY A 12 24.96 -20.25 26.31
C GLY A 12 25.63 -20.72 25.02
N ASP A 13 24.93 -21.49 24.18
CA ASP A 13 25.37 -21.96 22.87
C ASP A 13 24.92 -21.05 21.72
N GLY A 14 24.29 -19.91 22.03
CA GLY A 14 23.77 -18.97 21.03
C GLY A 14 22.39 -19.36 20.48
N SER A 15 21.74 -20.39 21.04
CA SER A 15 20.33 -20.67 20.80
C SER A 15 19.44 -19.97 21.84
N GLY A 16 18.13 -19.92 21.59
CA GLY A 16 17.21 -19.19 22.45
C GLY A 16 15.80 -19.15 21.90
N SER A 17 14.90 -18.59 22.70
CA SER A 17 13.52 -18.32 22.30
C SER A 17 13.17 -16.85 22.36
N VAL A 18 12.43 -16.37 21.38
CA VAL A 18 11.89 -15.02 21.35
C VAL A 18 10.38 -15.09 21.22
N GLN A 19 9.65 -14.47 22.14
CA GLN A 19 8.21 -14.29 22.05
C GLN A 19 7.85 -12.80 22.06
N VAL A 20 6.93 -12.39 21.20
CA VAL A 20 6.37 -11.03 21.16
C VAL A 20 4.85 -11.13 21.25
N ASP A 21 4.25 -10.48 22.25
CA ASP A 21 2.81 -10.56 22.56
C ASP A 21 2.30 -12.03 22.58
N GLY A 22 3.09 -12.95 23.14
CA GLY A 22 2.78 -14.38 23.23
C GLY A 22 3.01 -15.21 21.95
N HIS A 23 3.47 -14.61 20.85
CA HIS A 23 3.77 -15.33 19.61
C HIS A 23 5.24 -15.77 19.57
N ASP A 24 5.51 -17.06 19.33
CA ASP A 24 6.87 -17.62 19.24
C ASP A 24 7.55 -17.30 17.90
N LEU A 25 8.55 -16.43 17.94
CA LEU A 25 9.33 -15.97 16.79
C LEU A 25 10.72 -16.62 16.69
N SER A 26 11.02 -17.61 17.51
CA SER A 26 12.36 -18.19 17.66
C SER A 26 12.91 -18.76 16.34
N ASN A 27 12.04 -19.34 15.53
CA ASN A 27 12.40 -19.93 14.22
C ASN A 27 12.39 -18.91 13.06
N ALA A 28 11.79 -17.74 13.27
CA ALA A 28 11.75 -16.66 12.30
C ALA A 28 12.89 -15.66 12.51
N THR A 29 13.58 -15.73 13.65
CA THR A 29 14.62 -14.79 14.05
C THR A 29 16.00 -15.41 13.81
N ARG A 30 16.80 -14.80 12.94
CA ARG A 30 18.19 -15.20 12.68
C ARG A 30 19.18 -14.55 13.65
N GLY A 31 18.86 -13.35 14.10
CA GLY A 31 19.65 -12.56 15.02
C GLY A 31 18.76 -11.60 15.79
N LEU A 32 19.21 -11.15 16.96
CA LEU A 32 18.54 -10.09 17.70
C LEU A 32 19.56 -9.16 18.31
N HIS A 33 19.21 -7.89 18.38
CA HIS A 33 20.00 -6.85 19.02
C HIS A 33 19.13 -6.09 20.01
N ILE A 34 19.60 -5.97 21.25
CA ILE A 34 18.97 -5.15 22.29
C ILE A 34 19.85 -3.92 22.48
N ALA A 35 19.30 -2.75 22.16
CA ALA A 35 19.93 -1.46 22.46
C ALA A 35 19.18 -0.79 23.60
N SER A 36 19.90 -0.36 24.63
CA SER A 36 19.33 0.39 25.76
C SER A 36 20.21 1.58 26.09
N VAL A 37 19.59 2.74 26.27
CA VAL A 37 20.22 3.96 26.77
C VAL A 37 19.60 4.28 28.13
N VAL A 38 20.42 4.72 29.09
CA VAL A 38 19.92 5.09 30.43
C VAL A 38 18.90 6.22 30.30
N GLY A 39 17.67 5.98 30.76
CA GLY A 39 16.56 6.95 30.69
C GLY A 39 15.67 6.79 29.45
N GLU A 40 15.99 5.90 28.51
CA GLU A 40 15.17 5.60 27.34
C GLU A 40 14.54 4.21 27.42
N ARG A 41 13.49 3.98 26.63
CA ARG A 41 12.90 2.63 26.50
C ARG A 41 13.85 1.75 25.66
N PRO A 42 14.17 0.53 26.12
CA PRO A 42 15.02 -0.37 25.36
C PRO A 42 14.39 -0.71 24.01
N ARG A 43 15.22 -0.74 22.97
CA ARG A 43 14.85 -1.08 21.59
C ARG A 43 15.35 -2.49 21.28
N LEU A 44 14.41 -3.36 20.92
CA LEU A 44 14.71 -4.66 20.34
C LEU A 44 14.70 -4.55 18.80
N VAL A 45 15.73 -5.08 18.15
CA VAL A 45 15.80 -5.25 16.70
C VAL A 45 15.91 -6.76 16.44
N LEU A 46 15.03 -7.29 15.58
CA LEU A 46 15.04 -8.69 15.17
C LEU A 46 15.48 -8.77 13.70
N ASP A 47 16.49 -9.59 13.43
CA ASP A 47 16.93 -9.91 12.07
C ASP A 47 16.14 -11.10 11.56
N VAL A 48 15.12 -10.84 10.73
CA VAL A 48 14.28 -11.88 10.13
C VAL A 48 14.77 -12.12 8.71
N PRO A 49 15.23 -13.35 8.36
CA PRO A 49 15.68 -13.65 7.01
C PRO A 49 14.46 -13.76 6.09
N VAL A 50 14.18 -12.70 5.33
CA VAL A 50 13.27 -12.77 4.19
C VAL A 50 14.07 -13.33 3.01
N ARG A 51 13.67 -14.49 2.48
CA ARG A 51 14.29 -15.01 1.25
C ARG A 51 13.78 -14.20 0.05
N GLU A 52 14.47 -13.13 -0.28
CA GLU A 52 14.39 -12.53 -1.62
C GLU A 52 15.16 -13.42 -2.60
N ALA A 53 14.50 -13.91 -3.63
CA ALA A 53 15.16 -14.49 -4.80
C ALA A 53 15.16 -13.42 -5.89
N LYS A 54 16.33 -13.10 -6.45
CA LYS A 54 16.41 -12.24 -7.63
C LYS A 54 16.29 -13.12 -8.86
N VAL A 55 15.18 -13.02 -9.59
CA VAL A 55 14.95 -13.72 -10.85
C VAL A 55 14.36 -12.70 -11.83
N ASP A 56 14.94 -12.61 -13.04
CA ASP A 56 14.28 -11.96 -14.17
C ASP A 56 13.15 -12.90 -14.64
N GLY A 57 11.96 -12.74 -14.04
CA GLY A 57 10.77 -13.57 -14.30
C GLY A 57 9.77 -13.49 -13.16
N GLU A 58 8.51 -13.86 -13.43
CA GLU A 58 7.40 -13.83 -12.46
C GLU A 58 7.77 -14.60 -11.18
N MET A 59 7.98 -13.86 -10.08
CA MET A 59 8.41 -14.44 -8.81
C MET A 59 7.24 -14.48 -7.83
N THR A 60 6.89 -15.69 -7.38
CA THR A 60 6.04 -15.87 -6.21
C THR A 60 6.88 -15.79 -4.93
N VAL A 61 6.82 -14.65 -4.23
CA VAL A 61 7.40 -14.53 -2.88
C VAL A 61 6.48 -15.28 -1.91
N THR A 62 6.91 -16.45 -1.43
CA THR A 62 6.19 -17.15 -0.37
C THR A 62 6.65 -16.64 0.98
N VAL A 63 5.77 -15.94 1.70
CA VAL A 63 6.02 -15.54 3.09
C VAL A 63 5.62 -16.71 4.01
N PRO A 64 6.57 -17.34 4.73
CA PRO A 64 6.25 -18.41 5.66
C PRO A 64 5.30 -17.93 6.76
N ASP A 65 4.41 -18.80 7.26
CA ASP A 65 3.42 -18.44 8.28
C ASP A 65 4.08 -17.78 9.51
N LYS A 66 5.23 -18.31 9.97
CA LYS A 66 5.97 -17.73 11.10
C LYS A 66 6.51 -16.32 10.84
N THR A 67 6.83 -15.99 9.59
CA THR A 67 7.24 -14.63 9.20
C THR A 67 6.04 -13.69 9.16
N ARG A 68 4.87 -14.19 8.70
CA ARG A 68 3.60 -13.45 8.78
C ARG A 68 3.25 -13.14 10.24
N ASP A 69 3.41 -14.11 11.14
CA ASP A 69 3.16 -13.94 12.58
C ASP A 69 4.14 -12.92 13.19
N ALA A 70 5.42 -12.99 12.83
CA ALA A 70 6.43 -12.03 13.27
C ALA A 70 6.10 -10.58 12.84
N LEU A 71 5.75 -10.38 11.56
CA LEU A 71 5.35 -9.07 11.04
C LEU A 71 4.11 -8.54 11.80
N THR A 72 3.11 -9.39 12.01
CA THR A 72 1.90 -9.05 12.76
C THR A 72 2.21 -8.63 14.20
N ALA A 73 3.04 -9.40 14.91
CA ALA A 73 3.45 -9.12 16.28
C ALA A 73 4.24 -7.80 16.38
N LEU A 74 5.04 -7.47 15.37
CA LEU A 74 5.76 -6.21 15.27
C LEU A 74 4.86 -5.02 14.86
N GLY A 75 3.57 -5.26 14.61
CA GLY A 75 2.61 -4.23 14.21
C GLY A 75 2.66 -3.87 12.72
N TRP A 76 3.29 -4.69 11.90
CA TRP A 76 3.25 -4.58 10.45
C TRP A 76 1.98 -5.30 9.97
N GLY A 77 1.27 -4.70 9.01
CA GLY A 77 0.14 -5.38 8.37
C GLY A 77 0.62 -6.64 7.64
N THR A 78 -0.18 -7.71 7.68
CA THR A 78 0.07 -8.88 6.83
C THR A 78 -0.08 -8.52 5.35
N PRO A 79 0.52 -9.30 4.44
CA PRO A 79 0.26 -9.13 3.00
C PRO A 79 -1.23 -9.11 2.68
N ASP A 80 -2.04 -9.96 3.34
CA ASP A 80 -3.49 -9.99 3.14
C ASP A 80 -4.17 -8.70 3.63
N GLN A 81 -3.73 -8.13 4.76
CA GLN A 81 -4.24 -6.84 5.25
C GLN A 81 -3.87 -5.69 4.33
N LEU A 82 -2.64 -5.69 3.79
CA LEU A 82 -2.21 -4.70 2.81
C LEU A 82 -3.03 -4.85 1.52
N ASN A 83 -3.18 -6.06 0.98
CA ASN A 83 -3.98 -6.34 -0.20
C ASN A 83 -5.44 -5.92 -0.01
N ALA A 84 -6.03 -6.21 1.16
CA ALA A 84 -7.37 -5.75 1.50
C ALA A 84 -7.46 -4.22 1.51
N ALA A 85 -6.48 -3.52 2.07
CA ALA A 85 -6.44 -2.06 2.08
C ALA A 85 -6.26 -1.48 0.65
N TYR A 86 -5.42 -2.08 -0.18
CA TYR A 86 -5.26 -1.71 -1.59
C TYR A 86 -6.55 -1.90 -2.38
N ARG A 87 -7.24 -3.04 -2.19
CA ARG A 87 -8.54 -3.31 -2.85
C ARG A 87 -9.65 -2.39 -2.35
N GLU A 88 -9.66 -2.05 -1.05
CA GLU A 88 -10.59 -1.05 -0.51
C GLU A 88 -10.35 0.33 -1.13
N ARG A 89 -9.09 0.77 -1.19
CA ARG A 89 -8.71 2.01 -1.89
C ARG A 89 -9.13 1.98 -3.36
N ALA A 90 -8.92 0.86 -4.05
CA ALA A 90 -9.29 0.71 -5.46
C ALA A 90 -10.80 0.91 -5.68
N ARG A 91 -11.66 0.44 -4.76
CA ARG A 91 -13.12 0.72 -4.83
C ARG A 91 -13.45 2.21 -4.72
N LEU A 92 -12.81 2.91 -3.79
CA LEU A 92 -13.02 4.35 -3.62
C LEU A 92 -12.57 5.14 -4.87
N VAL A 93 -11.44 4.74 -5.43
CA VAL A 93 -10.89 5.38 -6.63
C VAL A 93 -11.72 5.02 -7.89
N ALA A 94 -12.29 3.83 -7.98
CA ALA A 94 -13.26 3.49 -9.03
C ALA A 94 -14.52 4.37 -8.95
N HIS A 95 -15.02 4.63 -7.75
CA HIS A 95 -16.11 5.59 -7.55
C HIS A 95 -15.71 7.02 -7.97
N LEU A 96 -14.49 7.44 -7.67
CA LEU A 96 -13.98 8.73 -8.14
C LEU A 96 -13.92 8.79 -9.67
N ALA A 97 -13.39 7.76 -10.32
CA ALA A 97 -13.35 7.67 -11.79
C ALA A 97 -14.74 7.77 -12.42
N ALA A 98 -15.78 7.21 -11.79
CA ALA A 98 -17.16 7.33 -12.24
C ALA A 98 -17.67 8.79 -12.30
N SER A 99 -17.04 9.70 -11.55
CA SER A 99 -17.37 11.13 -11.56
C SER A 99 -16.75 11.89 -12.74
N TYR A 100 -15.82 11.27 -13.47
CA TYR A 100 -15.08 11.84 -14.60
C TYR A 100 -15.11 10.91 -15.83
N PRO A 101 -16.31 10.62 -16.38
CA PRO A 101 -16.45 9.69 -17.50
C PRO A 101 -15.75 10.22 -18.76
N GLY A 102 -14.89 9.39 -19.37
CA GLY A 102 -14.10 9.76 -20.56
C GLY A 102 -12.73 10.38 -20.27
N ASP A 103 -12.57 10.92 -19.06
CA ASP A 103 -11.32 11.54 -18.57
C ASP A 103 -10.49 10.59 -17.68
N ALA A 104 -11.05 9.43 -17.34
CA ALA A 104 -10.37 8.35 -16.64
C ALA A 104 -9.90 7.27 -17.63
N VAL A 105 -8.62 6.90 -17.58
CA VAL A 105 -8.01 5.84 -18.38
C VAL A 105 -7.13 4.92 -17.54
N LEU A 106 -6.99 3.67 -17.97
CA LEU A 106 -6.07 2.67 -17.39
C LEU A 106 -5.02 2.27 -18.43
N ALA A 107 -3.74 2.30 -18.04
CA ALA A 107 -2.64 1.79 -18.86
C ALA A 107 -1.52 1.22 -17.98
N PHE A 108 -0.75 0.26 -18.49
CA PHE A 108 0.51 -0.17 -17.87
C PHE A 108 1.64 0.79 -18.32
N SER A 109 1.61 2.03 -17.84
CA SER A 109 2.49 3.11 -18.30
C SER A 109 3.71 3.37 -17.41
N ASP A 110 3.79 2.75 -16.24
CA ASP A 110 4.93 2.92 -15.34
C ASP A 110 6.00 1.83 -15.59
N PRO A 111 7.19 2.19 -16.12
CA PRO A 111 8.26 1.23 -16.37
C PRO A 111 8.88 0.67 -15.08
N ASP A 112 8.75 1.37 -13.94
CA ASP A 112 9.27 0.91 -12.65
C ASP A 112 8.28 -0.04 -11.94
N ALA A 113 7.03 -0.11 -12.43
CA ALA A 113 5.99 -0.99 -11.91
C ALA A 113 5.17 -1.65 -13.04
N PRO A 114 5.81 -2.44 -13.93
CA PRO A 114 5.17 -2.95 -15.16
C PRO A 114 4.01 -3.93 -14.91
N GLY A 115 3.93 -4.53 -13.71
CA GLY A 115 2.82 -5.40 -13.30
C GLY A 115 1.61 -4.64 -12.74
N TRP A 116 1.70 -3.32 -12.60
CA TRP A 116 0.65 -2.48 -12.03
C TRP A 116 0.09 -1.57 -13.11
N ALA A 117 -1.22 -1.60 -13.30
CA ALA A 117 -1.86 -0.62 -14.15
C ALA A 117 -1.91 0.72 -13.43
N VAL A 118 -1.72 1.81 -14.16
CA VAL A 118 -1.89 3.17 -13.66
C VAL A 118 -3.26 3.66 -14.11
N LEU A 119 -4.13 3.94 -13.15
CA LEU A 119 -5.33 4.72 -13.39
C LEU A 119 -4.94 6.18 -13.41
N THR A 120 -5.25 6.87 -14.50
CA THR A 120 -5.07 8.31 -14.65
C THR A 120 -6.42 8.97 -14.84
N ILE A 121 -6.70 10.01 -14.06
CA ILE A 121 -7.95 10.79 -14.13
C ILE A 121 -7.59 12.25 -14.37
N ALA A 122 -8.03 12.80 -15.50
CA ALA A 122 -7.98 14.23 -15.73
C ALA A 122 -9.12 14.92 -14.96
N THR A 123 -8.79 15.96 -14.17
CA THR A 123 -9.78 16.71 -13.40
C THR A 123 -9.54 18.22 -13.55
N PRO A 124 -10.52 19.08 -13.21
CA PRO A 124 -10.31 20.53 -13.18
C PRO A 124 -9.18 21.00 -12.25
N ALA A 125 -8.81 20.20 -11.24
CA ALA A 125 -7.70 20.51 -10.33
C ALA A 125 -6.35 19.99 -10.84
N GLY A 126 -6.32 19.31 -11.99
CA GLY A 126 -5.14 18.64 -12.55
C GLY A 126 -5.28 17.12 -12.53
N GLN A 127 -4.23 16.43 -13.00
CA GLN A 127 -4.23 14.98 -13.08
C GLN A 127 -4.16 14.34 -11.68
N LEU A 128 -4.85 13.22 -11.51
CA LEU A 128 -4.69 12.33 -10.36
C LEU A 128 -4.31 10.93 -10.87
N SER A 129 -3.41 10.24 -10.18
CA SER A 129 -3.07 8.85 -10.54
C SER A 129 -2.90 7.91 -9.34
N TRP A 130 -3.19 6.63 -9.61
CA TRP A 130 -2.98 5.53 -8.68
C TRP A 130 -2.56 4.26 -9.42
N HIS A 131 -1.60 3.54 -8.86
CA HIS A 131 -1.35 2.15 -9.22
C HIS A 131 -2.50 1.26 -8.73
N ILE A 132 -2.96 0.40 -9.64
CA ILE A 132 -4.00 -0.60 -9.46
C ILE A 132 -3.36 -1.97 -9.69
N ALA A 133 -3.49 -2.85 -8.70
CA ALA A 133 -2.99 -4.21 -8.80
C ALA A 133 -3.75 -4.98 -9.89
N ALA A 134 -3.09 -5.94 -10.53
CA ALA A 134 -3.70 -6.76 -11.58
C ALA A 134 -4.97 -7.48 -11.08
N GLU A 135 -4.98 -7.94 -9.82
CA GLU A 135 -6.13 -8.60 -9.21
C GLU A 135 -7.33 -7.68 -8.96
N ASP A 136 -7.13 -6.37 -8.96
CA ASP A 136 -8.16 -5.35 -8.70
C ASP A 136 -8.71 -4.71 -9.97
N LEU A 137 -8.23 -5.13 -11.15
CA LEU A 137 -8.72 -4.63 -12.45
C LEU A 137 -10.18 -4.99 -12.72
N ASP A 138 -10.74 -5.97 -11.99
CA ASP A 138 -12.16 -6.32 -12.04
C ASP A 138 -13.07 -5.17 -11.55
N LEU A 139 -12.54 -4.29 -10.71
CA LEU A 139 -13.26 -3.11 -10.20
C LEU A 139 -13.38 -1.98 -11.24
N PHE A 140 -12.65 -2.07 -12.36
CA PHE A 140 -12.60 -1.06 -13.41
C PHE A 140 -13.02 -1.66 -14.77
N PRO A 141 -14.31 -1.99 -14.93
CA PRO A 141 -14.81 -2.50 -16.19
C PRO A 141 -14.70 -1.45 -17.30
N GLU A 142 -14.59 -1.88 -18.56
CA GLU A 142 -14.33 -0.99 -19.70
C GLU A 142 -15.39 0.09 -19.91
N TYR A 143 -16.64 -0.14 -19.49
CA TYR A 143 -17.69 0.88 -19.54
C TYR A 143 -17.46 2.03 -18.55
N LEU A 144 -16.67 1.80 -17.51
CA LEU A 144 -16.33 2.78 -16.48
C LEU A 144 -15.04 3.50 -16.82
N VAL A 145 -13.99 2.75 -17.18
CA VAL A 145 -12.65 3.27 -17.48
C VAL A 145 -12.12 2.59 -18.73
N ALA A 146 -11.73 3.40 -19.71
CA ALA A 146 -11.14 2.88 -20.94
C ALA A 146 -9.71 2.37 -20.68
N ARG A 147 -9.40 1.19 -21.22
CA ARG A 147 -8.03 0.66 -21.28
C ARG A 147 -7.35 1.23 -22.51
N VAL A 148 -6.18 1.84 -22.32
CA VAL A 148 -5.47 2.55 -23.40
C VAL A 148 -4.03 2.08 -23.52
N HIS A 149 -3.39 2.43 -24.64
CA HIS A 149 -1.97 2.17 -24.84
C HIS A 149 -1.14 3.01 -23.83
N PRO A 150 0.02 2.52 -23.35
CA PRO A 150 0.90 3.29 -22.46
C PRO A 150 1.31 4.66 -23.00
N GLU A 151 1.34 4.82 -24.33
CA GLU A 151 1.68 6.08 -25.02
C GLU A 151 0.46 6.98 -25.29
N ASP A 152 -0.74 6.63 -24.82
CA ASP A 152 -1.90 7.52 -24.89
C ASP A 152 -1.59 8.80 -24.08
N GLU A 153 -1.85 9.97 -24.66
CA GLU A 153 -1.58 11.26 -24.01
C GLU A 153 -2.28 11.37 -22.64
N ARG A 154 -3.45 10.76 -22.48
CA ARG A 154 -4.20 10.75 -21.21
C ARG A 154 -3.54 9.85 -20.15
N ALA A 155 -2.77 8.85 -20.57
CA ALA A 155 -2.03 7.96 -19.67
C ALA A 155 -0.64 8.53 -19.29
N THR A 156 -0.21 9.62 -19.94
CA THR A 156 1.07 10.27 -19.66
C THR A 156 1.03 11.00 -18.33
N TRP A 157 1.96 10.66 -17.43
CA TRP A 157 2.04 11.27 -16.10
C TRP A 157 2.49 12.73 -16.18
N ASP A 158 1.79 13.63 -15.48
CA ASP A 158 2.09 15.08 -15.47
C ASP A 158 3.21 15.49 -14.49
N GLY A 159 3.86 14.52 -13.83
CA GLY A 159 4.98 14.75 -12.90
C GLY A 159 4.58 15.12 -11.47
N HIS A 160 3.29 15.02 -11.10
CA HIS A 160 2.84 15.34 -9.74
C HIS A 160 3.36 14.35 -8.68
N ASP A 161 3.77 14.87 -7.53
CA ASP A 161 4.07 14.04 -6.37
C ASP A 161 2.80 13.69 -5.54
N THR A 162 2.98 12.88 -4.51
CA THR A 162 1.87 12.45 -3.65
C THR A 162 1.19 13.61 -2.90
N PRO A 163 1.92 14.56 -2.29
CA PRO A 163 1.32 15.78 -1.71
C PRO A 163 0.47 16.57 -2.71
N THR A 164 1.01 16.85 -3.90
CA THR A 164 0.30 17.58 -4.97
C THR A 164 -1.00 16.88 -5.33
N LYS A 165 -0.99 15.55 -5.51
CA LYS A 165 -2.19 14.76 -5.76
C LYS A 165 -3.27 14.98 -4.69
N TYR A 166 -2.91 14.96 -3.43
CA TYR A 166 -3.87 15.10 -2.34
C TYR A 166 -4.35 16.54 -2.13
N GLU A 167 -3.54 17.54 -2.44
CA GLU A 167 -3.99 18.94 -2.52
C GLU A 167 -5.06 19.10 -3.60
N ARG A 168 -4.83 18.55 -4.80
CA ARG A 168 -5.80 18.55 -5.90
C ARG A 168 -7.10 17.86 -5.49
N LEU A 169 -7.02 16.70 -4.84
CA LEU A 169 -8.21 15.99 -4.34
C LEU A 169 -9.00 16.81 -3.31
N SER A 170 -8.31 17.55 -2.42
CA SER A 170 -8.94 18.45 -1.45
C SER A 170 -9.70 19.61 -2.12
N VAL A 171 -9.13 20.17 -3.20
CA VAL A 171 -9.79 21.19 -4.03
C VAL A 171 -11.09 20.64 -4.62
N LEU A 172 -11.05 19.43 -5.21
CA LEU A 172 -12.24 18.79 -5.79
C LEU A 172 -13.33 18.50 -4.75
N ALA A 173 -12.94 18.04 -3.56
CA ALA A 173 -13.88 17.80 -2.47
C ALA A 173 -14.59 19.09 -2.04
N SER A 174 -13.84 20.19 -1.95
CA SER A 174 -14.38 21.52 -1.60
C SER A 174 -15.34 22.04 -2.66
N GLN A 175 -15.01 21.87 -3.94
CA GLN A 175 -15.86 22.25 -5.08
C GLN A 175 -17.16 21.44 -5.09
N THR A 176 -17.06 20.11 -5.00
CA THR A 176 -18.21 19.20 -4.97
C THR A 176 -19.17 19.54 -3.83
N HIS A 177 -18.63 19.85 -2.64
CA HIS A 177 -19.44 20.26 -1.50
C HIS A 177 -20.19 21.58 -1.78
N ALA A 178 -19.50 22.59 -2.33
CA ALA A 178 -20.10 23.87 -2.67
C ALA A 178 -21.22 23.73 -3.71
N GLU A 179 -21.01 22.92 -4.75
CA GLU A 179 -22.00 22.65 -5.79
C GLU A 179 -23.25 21.97 -5.24
N ARG A 180 -23.09 20.92 -4.43
CA ARG A 180 -24.22 20.21 -3.79
C ARG A 180 -25.01 21.13 -2.87
N ARG A 181 -24.33 21.98 -2.09
CA ARG A 181 -24.97 23.00 -1.24
C ARG A 181 -25.79 23.99 -2.07
N ALA A 182 -25.25 24.46 -3.19
CA ALA A 182 -25.96 25.38 -4.09
C ALA A 182 -27.17 24.71 -4.76
N GLN A 183 -27.09 23.43 -5.10
CA GLN A 183 -28.21 22.67 -5.65
C GLN A 183 -29.35 22.51 -4.63
N MET A 184 -29.04 22.19 -3.37
CA MET A 184 -30.03 22.06 -2.30
C MET A 184 -30.75 23.38 -1.98
N ALA A 185 -30.08 24.52 -2.13
CA ALA A 185 -30.68 25.83 -1.88
C ALA A 185 -31.64 26.29 -3.00
N ARG A 186 -31.64 25.61 -4.14
CA ARG A 186 -32.47 25.93 -5.33
C ARG A 186 -33.73 25.06 -5.47
N GLY A 187 -33.87 24.02 -4.65
CA GLY A 187 -35.04 23.12 -4.63
C GLY A 187 -35.86 23.33 -3.37
#